data_AF-A0A7X5SZW6-F1
#
_entry.id   AF-A0A7X5SZW6-F1
#
_cell.length_a   1.000
_cell.length_b   1.000
_cell.length_c   1.000
_cell.angle_alpha   90.00
_cell.angle_beta   90.00
_cell.angle_gamma   90.00
#
_symmetry.space_group_name_H-M   'P 1'
#
loop_
_entity.id
_entity.type
_entity.pdbx_description
1 polymer ?
#
loop_
_entity_poly.entity_id
_entity_poly.type
_entity_poly.pdbx_seq_one_letter_code
_entity_poly.pdbx_strand_id
1 'polypeptide(L)'
;MPIEEIIKRIQERAKANGEDTKHQLQNLKEKPIQQDLYDPFEKEKNNCTECDGSGWIIEEREDSQPIFKMCKCQQIEKAKRLWKASGINPEQSKQTFRNYIPYNDITELAKNTAIEYYKNFENIKDLRRNSIAFIGQVGSGKTHLSIALAVNFLEIKKIPVVYMPYRDVVTSIKQNMLDKEYYIKQLSKYQLAKILLIDDLFKGKVTESDINIMFEIINYRYLNYLPIIVSSEFAADTLLNFDEGVGSRIIEMAKDYTVEITGKENNYRLRA
;
A
#
# COMPACT_ATOMS: atom_id res chain seq x y z
N MET A 1 -57.99 -14.69 -34.60
CA MET A 1 -57.78 -13.25 -34.37
C MET A 1 -57.27 -12.64 -35.66
N PRO A 2 -57.89 -11.56 -36.17
CA PRO A 2 -57.42 -10.85 -37.37
C PRO A 2 -56.01 -10.29 -37.13
N ILE A 3 -55.15 -10.34 -38.15
CA ILE A 3 -53.76 -9.83 -38.11
C ILE A 3 -53.70 -8.35 -37.67
N GLU A 4 -54.71 -7.57 -38.05
CA GLU A 4 -54.86 -6.16 -37.67
C GLU A 4 -54.97 -5.96 -36.15
N GLU A 5 -55.59 -6.90 -35.43
CA GLU A 5 -55.78 -6.85 -33.98
C GLU A 5 -54.47 -7.15 -33.23
N ILE A 6 -53.60 -7.97 -33.83
CA ILE A 6 -52.25 -8.29 -33.30
C ILE A 6 -51.32 -7.10 -33.50
N ILE A 7 -51.34 -6.47 -34.68
CA ILE A 7 -50.54 -5.28 -34.98
C ILE A 7 -50.91 -4.13 -34.04
N LYS A 8 -52.21 -3.93 -33.79
CA LYS A 8 -52.69 -2.89 -32.87
C LYS A 8 -52.19 -3.10 -31.44
N ARG A 9 -52.21 -4.34 -30.94
CA ARG A 9 -51.65 -4.70 -29.61
C ARG A 9 -50.14 -4.52 -29.52
N ILE A 10 -49.40 -4.79 -30.59
CA ILE A 10 -47.94 -4.57 -30.64
C ILE A 10 -47.63 -3.06 -30.62
N GLN A 11 -48.38 -2.25 -31.37
CA GLN A 11 -48.24 -0.79 -31.39
C GLN A 11 -48.62 -0.14 -30.06
N GLU A 12 -49.67 -0.63 -29.38
CA GLU A 12 -50.09 -0.18 -28.05
C GLU A 12 -49.04 -0.52 -26.98
N ARG A 13 -48.47 -1.74 -27.01
CA ARG A 13 -47.35 -2.13 -26.13
C ARG A 13 -46.07 -1.34 -26.39
N ALA A 14 -45.77 -1.02 -27.66
CA ALA A 14 -44.62 -0.19 -28.00
C ALA A 14 -44.78 1.27 -27.54
N LYS A 15 -45.99 1.83 -27.60
CA LYS A 15 -46.30 3.16 -27.06
C LYS A 15 -46.25 3.18 -25.53
N ALA A 16 -46.84 2.21 -24.85
CA ALA A 16 -46.79 2.10 -23.39
C ALA A 16 -45.33 1.97 -22.89
N ASN A 17 -44.50 1.14 -23.54
CA ASN A 17 -43.08 1.05 -23.22
C ASN A 17 -42.32 2.35 -23.51
N GLY A 18 -42.66 3.07 -24.59
CA GLY A 18 -42.04 4.36 -24.94
C GLY A 18 -42.40 5.50 -23.97
N GLU A 19 -43.61 5.49 -23.41
CA GLU A 19 -44.06 6.44 -22.38
C GLU A 19 -43.45 6.11 -21.00
N ASP A 20 -43.35 4.83 -20.62
CA ASP A 20 -42.63 4.39 -19.41
C ASP A 20 -41.14 4.75 -19.47
N THR A 21 -40.52 4.58 -20.65
CA THR A 21 -39.10 4.95 -20.86
C THR A 21 -38.91 6.47 -20.78
N LYS A 22 -39.85 7.27 -21.30
CA LYS A 22 -39.81 8.74 -21.18
C LYS A 22 -40.03 9.21 -19.74
N HIS A 23 -40.93 8.57 -18.98
CA HIS A 23 -41.18 8.89 -17.57
C HIS A 23 -39.99 8.47 -16.67
N GLN A 24 -39.30 7.38 -17.00
CA GLN A 24 -38.03 6.99 -16.37
C GLN A 24 -36.89 7.96 -16.70
N LEU A 25 -36.80 8.43 -17.96
CA LEU A 25 -35.81 9.44 -18.39
C LEU A 25 -36.06 10.82 -17.78
N GLN A 26 -37.32 11.21 -17.53
CA GLN A 26 -37.65 12.44 -16.79
C GLN A 26 -37.30 12.33 -15.30
N ASN A 27 -37.60 11.19 -14.66
CA ASN A 27 -37.20 10.93 -13.26
C ASN A 27 -35.68 10.81 -13.05
N LEU A 28 -34.90 10.53 -14.11
CA LEU A 28 -33.43 10.58 -14.09
C LEU A 28 -32.86 12.00 -14.23
N LYS A 29 -33.61 12.94 -14.82
CA LYS A 29 -33.20 14.35 -14.97
C LYS A 29 -33.49 15.20 -13.73
N GLU A 30 -34.38 14.75 -12.85
CA GLU A 30 -34.84 15.50 -11.66
C GLU A 30 -34.24 14.99 -10.34
N LYS A 31 -33.52 13.87 -10.35
CA LYS A 31 -32.66 13.52 -9.20
C LYS A 31 -31.36 14.31 -9.32
N PRO A 32 -30.98 15.14 -8.33
CA PRO A 32 -29.65 15.71 -8.31
C PRO A 32 -28.68 14.53 -8.20
N ILE A 33 -28.03 14.22 -9.32
CA ILE A 33 -26.84 13.41 -9.34
C ILE A 33 -25.78 14.29 -8.65
N GLN A 34 -25.72 14.24 -7.32
CA GLN A 34 -24.45 14.41 -6.62
C GLN A 34 -23.59 13.19 -6.96
N GLN A 35 -23.20 13.09 -8.24
CA GLN A 35 -21.95 12.47 -8.57
C GLN A 35 -20.93 13.50 -8.12
N ASP A 36 -20.25 13.19 -7.04
CA ASP A 36 -18.85 13.57 -6.90
C ASP A 36 -18.12 13.00 -8.13
N LEU A 37 -18.24 13.69 -9.26
CA LEU A 37 -17.34 13.55 -10.38
C LEU A 37 -16.00 13.98 -9.81
N TYR A 38 -15.20 12.99 -9.39
CA TYR A 38 -13.81 13.18 -9.04
C TYR A 38 -13.16 13.90 -10.21
N ASP A 39 -12.96 15.21 -10.06
CA ASP A 39 -12.12 15.98 -10.95
C ASP A 39 -10.67 15.60 -10.60
N PRO A 40 -9.91 14.95 -11.50
CA PRO A 40 -8.50 14.65 -11.25
C PRO A 40 -7.65 15.91 -11.01
N PHE A 41 -8.20 17.10 -11.29
CA PHE A 41 -7.58 18.41 -11.17
C PHE A 41 -8.20 19.31 -10.08
N GLU A 42 -9.20 18.85 -9.32
CA GLU A 42 -9.57 19.51 -8.06
C GLU A 42 -8.45 19.23 -7.04
N LYS A 43 -7.40 20.04 -7.16
CA LYS A 43 -6.45 20.24 -6.09
C LYS A 43 -7.24 20.88 -4.97
N GLU A 44 -7.55 20.12 -3.92
CA GLU A 44 -7.52 20.72 -2.58
C GLU A 44 -6.26 21.56 -2.57
N LYS A 45 -6.41 22.88 -2.42
CA LYS A 45 -5.29 23.83 -2.42
C LYS A 45 -4.39 23.48 -1.25
N ASN A 46 -3.49 22.55 -1.50
CA ASN A 46 -2.39 22.24 -0.63
C ASN A 46 -1.49 23.46 -0.77
N ASN A 47 -1.56 24.37 0.21
CA ASN A 47 -0.72 25.56 0.31
C ASN A 47 0.74 25.16 0.61
N CYS A 48 1.30 24.28 -0.22
CA CYS A 48 2.66 23.83 -0.12
C CYS A 48 3.55 24.97 -0.60
N THR A 49 4.26 25.60 0.33
CA THR A 49 5.18 26.72 0.07
C THR A 49 6.42 26.33 -0.74
N GLU A 50 6.69 25.03 -0.91
CA GLU A 50 7.81 24.56 -1.74
C GLU A 50 7.48 24.58 -3.24
N CYS A 51 6.24 24.28 -3.61
CA CYS A 51 5.82 24.16 -5.01
C CYS A 51 4.66 25.09 -5.39
N ASP A 52 4.23 25.95 -4.47
CA ASP A 52 3.07 26.85 -4.60
C ASP A 52 1.79 26.15 -5.08
N GLY A 53 1.59 24.92 -4.61
CA GLY A 53 0.45 24.08 -5.00
C GLY A 53 0.54 23.49 -6.41
N SER A 54 1.62 23.73 -7.16
CA SER A 54 1.82 23.12 -8.49
C SER A 54 2.01 21.60 -8.42
N GLY A 55 2.67 21.11 -7.34
CA GLY A 55 3.10 19.73 -7.17
C GLY A 55 4.49 19.44 -7.77
N TRP A 56 5.13 20.41 -8.41
CA TRP A 56 6.41 20.23 -9.10
C TRP A 56 7.45 21.25 -8.64
N ILE A 57 8.71 20.83 -8.61
CA ILE A 57 9.89 21.67 -8.33
C ILE A 57 10.73 21.71 -9.59
N ILE A 58 11.12 22.91 -10.00
CA ILE A 58 12.03 23.12 -11.13
C ILE A 58 13.45 23.19 -10.57
N GLU A 59 14.33 22.33 -11.09
CA GLU A 59 15.75 22.33 -10.75
C GLU A 59 16.55 22.80 -11.96
N GLU A 60 17.07 24.02 -11.85
CA GLU A 60 17.95 24.64 -12.83
C GLU A 60 19.30 23.91 -12.89
N ARG A 61 19.90 23.86 -14.08
CA ARG A 61 21.22 23.25 -14.32
C ARG A 61 22.04 24.20 -15.17
N GLU A 62 23.29 24.45 -14.78
CA GLU A 62 24.16 25.46 -15.43
C GLU A 62 24.30 25.23 -16.94
N ASP A 63 24.37 23.97 -17.41
CA ASP A 63 24.58 23.63 -18.83
C ASP A 63 23.54 22.63 -19.38
N SER A 64 22.30 22.64 -18.87
CA SER A 64 21.27 21.69 -19.31
C SER A 64 19.87 22.25 -19.14
N GLN A 65 18.90 21.63 -19.83
CA GLN A 65 17.51 21.97 -19.60
C GLN A 65 17.13 21.73 -18.14
N PRO A 66 16.33 22.64 -17.54
CA PRO A 66 15.82 22.45 -16.19
C PRO A 66 14.99 21.19 -16.13
N ILE A 67 15.08 20.48 -15.02
CA ILE A 67 14.30 19.25 -14.81
C ILE A 67 13.16 19.49 -13.84
N PHE A 68 12.03 18.87 -14.13
CA PHE A 68 10.87 18.86 -13.24
C PHE A 68 10.96 17.67 -12.30
N LYS A 69 11.04 17.94 -11.00
CA LYS A 69 10.95 16.92 -9.94
C LYS A 69 9.59 17.02 -9.26
N MET A 70 8.98 15.87 -8.99
CA MET A 70 7.73 15.82 -8.23
C MET A 70 7.99 16.29 -6.79
N CYS A 71 7.26 17.30 -6.34
CA CYS A 71 7.37 17.85 -4.99
C CYS A 71 7.05 16.78 -3.94
N LYS A 72 7.67 16.91 -2.76
CA LYS A 72 7.44 16.05 -1.61
C LYS A 72 5.96 15.99 -1.22
N CYS A 73 5.22 17.10 -1.31
CA CYS A 73 3.78 17.12 -1.00
C CYS A 73 2.98 16.17 -1.90
N GLN A 74 3.30 16.14 -3.20
CA GLN A 74 2.61 15.29 -4.17
C GLN A 74 3.00 13.82 -3.99
N GLN A 75 4.26 13.55 -3.60
CA GLN A 75 4.69 12.19 -3.26
C GLN A 75 3.93 11.63 -2.05
N ILE A 76 3.74 12.44 -1.00
CA ILE A 76 2.96 12.08 0.19
C ILE A 76 1.50 11.84 -0.18
N GLU A 77 0.90 12.74 -0.95
CA GLU A 77 -0.50 12.62 -1.34
C GLU A 77 -0.75 11.38 -2.22
N LYS A 78 0.17 11.11 -3.15
CA LYS A 78 0.14 9.88 -3.94
C LYS A 78 0.25 8.64 -3.05
N ALA A 79 1.12 8.65 -2.05
CA ALA A 79 1.21 7.56 -1.08
C ALA A 79 -0.12 7.40 -0.32
N LYS A 80 -0.69 8.46 0.24
CA LYS A 80 -2.00 8.43 0.92
C LYS A 80 -3.10 7.82 0.06
N ARG A 81 -3.19 8.21 -1.21
CA ARG A 81 -4.17 7.65 -2.16
C ARG A 81 -3.99 6.15 -2.35
N LEU A 82 -2.74 5.66 -2.43
CA LEU A 82 -2.46 4.23 -2.54
C LEU A 82 -2.88 3.47 -1.27
N TRP A 83 -2.62 4.02 -0.09
CA TRP A 83 -3.09 3.44 1.17
C TRP A 83 -4.62 3.35 1.22
N LYS A 84 -5.31 4.44 0.87
CA LYS A 84 -6.78 4.51 0.81
C LYS A 84 -7.34 3.48 -0.18
N ALA A 85 -6.71 3.32 -1.35
CA ALA A 85 -7.10 2.31 -2.34
C ALA A 85 -6.90 0.86 -1.84
N SER A 86 -5.98 0.64 -0.91
CA SER A 86 -5.78 -0.65 -0.21
C SER A 86 -6.66 -0.80 1.04
N GLY A 87 -7.64 0.09 1.26
CA GLY A 87 -8.60 0.00 2.36
C GLY A 87 -8.13 0.56 3.70
N ILE A 88 -6.95 1.19 3.76
CA ILE A 88 -6.44 1.81 4.98
C ILE A 88 -6.38 3.33 4.79
N ASN A 89 -7.14 4.08 5.57
CA ASN A 89 -6.98 5.53 5.64
C ASN A 89 -5.88 5.89 6.66
N PRO A 90 -4.69 6.39 6.23
CA PRO A 90 -3.60 6.69 7.16
C PRO A 90 -3.97 7.72 8.22
N GLU A 91 -4.77 8.72 7.83
CA GLU A 91 -5.17 9.85 8.69
C GLU A 91 -6.12 9.42 9.82
N GLN A 92 -6.83 8.32 9.61
CA GLN A 92 -7.82 7.77 10.54
C GLN A 92 -7.41 6.39 11.06
N SER A 93 -6.16 6.00 10.84
CA SER A 93 -5.70 4.67 11.22
C SER A 93 -5.78 4.49 12.72
N LYS A 94 -6.51 3.44 13.15
CA LYS A 94 -6.57 3.04 14.56
C LYS A 94 -5.31 2.27 15.00
N GLN A 95 -4.51 1.80 14.05
CA GLN A 95 -3.26 1.09 14.31
C GLN A 95 -2.16 2.11 14.58
N THR A 96 -2.09 2.59 15.82
CA THR A 96 -1.08 3.55 16.29
C THR A 96 -0.23 2.94 17.40
N PHE A 97 0.95 3.50 17.68
CA PHE A 97 1.75 3.08 18.84
C PHE A 97 1.01 3.30 20.17
N ARG A 98 0.13 4.32 20.23
CA ARG A 98 -0.69 4.59 21.41
C ARG A 98 -1.73 3.49 21.64
N ASN A 99 -2.37 3.02 20.57
CA ASN A 99 -3.39 1.98 20.64
C ASN A 99 -2.81 0.56 20.69
N TYR A 100 -1.51 0.39 20.43
CA TYR A 100 -0.83 -0.87 20.68
C TYR A 100 -0.54 -1.01 22.17
N ILE A 101 -1.25 -1.94 22.82
CA ILE A 101 -1.09 -2.24 24.25
C ILE A 101 -0.28 -3.55 24.35
N PRO A 102 1.01 -3.48 24.72
CA PRO A 102 1.79 -4.66 25.04
C PRO A 102 1.16 -5.42 26.21
N TYR A 103 1.36 -6.73 26.23
CA TYR A 103 0.77 -7.59 27.25
C TYR A 103 1.75 -8.63 27.80
N ASN A 104 3.01 -8.57 27.38
CA ASN A 104 4.15 -9.33 27.87
C ASN A 104 5.46 -8.75 27.30
N ASP A 105 6.58 -9.28 27.76
CA ASP A 105 7.92 -8.78 27.45
C ASP A 105 8.23 -8.77 25.95
N ILE A 106 7.82 -9.80 25.20
CA ILE A 106 8.11 -9.88 23.76
C ILE A 106 7.32 -8.86 22.94
N THR A 107 6.05 -8.59 23.32
CA THR A 107 5.25 -7.55 22.66
C THR A 107 5.68 -6.14 23.07
N GLU A 108 6.20 -5.99 24.29
CA GLU A 108 6.81 -4.73 24.74
C GLU A 108 8.12 -4.47 24.00
N LEU A 109 8.98 -5.48 23.86
CA LEU A 109 10.18 -5.43 23.02
C LEU A 109 9.82 -5.02 21.60
N ALA A 110 8.84 -5.67 20.98
CA ALA A 110 8.39 -5.33 19.62
C ALA A 110 8.00 -3.86 19.47
N LYS A 111 7.23 -3.33 20.43
CA LYS A 111 6.84 -1.91 20.44
C LYS A 111 8.06 -1.00 20.60
N ASN A 112 8.95 -1.31 21.53
CA ASN A 112 10.14 -0.51 21.82
C ASN A 112 11.11 -0.47 20.64
N THR A 113 11.37 -1.62 20.00
CA THR A 113 12.17 -1.70 18.77
C THR A 113 11.58 -0.84 17.66
N ALA A 114 10.26 -0.83 17.48
CA ALA A 114 9.59 0.02 16.49
C ALA A 114 9.80 1.51 16.77
N ILE A 115 9.69 1.92 18.04
CA ILE A 115 9.89 3.30 18.47
C ILE A 115 11.35 3.72 18.31
N GLU A 116 12.28 2.86 18.67
CA GLU A 116 13.71 3.10 18.53
C GLU A 116 14.10 3.26 17.06
N TYR A 117 13.67 2.33 16.20
CA TYR A 117 13.85 2.43 14.75
C TYR A 117 13.30 3.74 14.19
N TYR A 118 12.07 4.11 14.58
CA TYR A 118 11.46 5.37 14.14
C TYR A 118 12.31 6.59 14.53
N LYS A 119 12.83 6.62 15.76
CA LYS A 119 13.68 7.71 16.27
C LYS A 119 15.01 7.76 15.52
N ASN A 120 15.68 6.62 15.36
CA ASN A 120 17.01 6.53 14.79
C ASN A 120 17.05 6.55 13.25
N PHE A 121 15.88 6.46 12.59
CA PHE A 121 15.76 6.30 11.14
C PHE A 121 16.65 7.26 10.32
N GLU A 122 16.75 8.53 10.70
CA GLU A 122 17.52 9.52 9.92
C GLU A 122 19.02 9.19 9.87
N ASN A 123 19.54 8.54 10.92
CA ASN A 123 20.95 8.15 11.00
C ASN A 123 21.25 6.86 10.25
N ILE A 124 20.25 6.01 10.05
CA ILE A 124 20.44 4.66 9.49
C ILE A 124 19.90 4.52 8.07
N LYS A 125 19.03 5.42 7.59
CA LYS A 125 18.29 5.26 6.32
C LYS A 125 19.17 4.96 5.10
N ASP A 126 20.41 5.46 5.07
CA ASP A 126 21.34 5.32 3.95
C ASP A 126 22.38 4.18 4.18
N LEU A 127 22.25 3.41 5.26
CA LEU A 127 23.12 2.28 5.59
C LEU A 127 22.57 0.95 5.05
N ARG A 128 23.40 -0.10 5.05
CA ARG A 128 22.97 -1.48 4.69
C ARG A 128 21.88 -2.00 5.63
N ARG A 129 22.00 -1.70 6.92
CA ARG A 129 21.10 -2.13 8.00
C ARG A 129 20.14 -1.01 8.36
N ASN A 130 19.18 -0.78 7.48
CA ASN A 130 18.30 0.38 7.54
C ASN A 130 16.81 0.00 7.60
N SER A 131 16.52 -1.27 7.88
CA SER A 131 15.18 -1.83 7.79
C SER A 131 14.74 -2.45 9.11
N ILE A 132 13.47 -2.84 9.18
CA ILE A 132 12.85 -3.42 10.38
C ILE A 132 11.93 -4.57 9.97
N ALA A 133 11.94 -5.64 10.77
CA ALA A 133 11.14 -6.84 10.51
C ALA A 133 10.46 -7.34 11.79
N PHE A 134 9.17 -7.60 11.68
CA PHE A 134 8.38 -8.28 12.70
C PHE A 134 7.94 -9.62 12.16
N ILE A 135 8.46 -10.72 12.71
CA ILE A 135 8.30 -12.05 12.14
C ILE A 135 7.79 -13.07 13.17
N GLY A 136 7.29 -14.22 12.70
CA GLY A 136 6.80 -15.33 13.53
C GLY A 136 5.30 -15.30 13.86
N GLN A 137 4.94 -15.79 15.05
CA GLN A 137 3.61 -16.18 15.52
C GLN A 137 2.45 -15.32 15.01
N VAL A 138 1.42 -15.96 14.46
CA VAL A 138 0.17 -15.30 14.04
C VAL A 138 -0.55 -14.63 15.22
N GLY A 139 -1.10 -13.44 14.99
CA GLY A 139 -1.95 -12.75 15.95
C GLY A 139 -1.21 -11.98 17.06
N SER A 140 0.12 -11.84 16.96
CA SER A 140 0.96 -11.10 17.92
C SER A 140 1.05 -9.58 17.70
N GLY A 141 0.27 -9.04 16.75
CA GLY A 141 0.21 -7.60 16.50
C GLY A 141 1.32 -7.02 15.59
N LYS A 142 2.05 -7.87 14.87
CA LYS A 142 3.09 -7.48 13.88
C LYS A 142 2.58 -6.46 12.86
N THR A 143 1.49 -6.79 12.17
CA THR A 143 0.81 -5.88 11.23
C THR A 143 0.41 -4.55 11.86
N HIS A 144 -0.08 -4.56 13.12
CA HIS A 144 -0.41 -3.31 13.83
C HIS A 144 0.81 -2.43 14.00
N LEU A 145 1.94 -2.99 14.48
CA LEU A 145 3.17 -2.23 14.66
C LEU A 145 3.75 -1.74 13.33
N SER A 146 3.78 -2.58 12.30
CA SER A 146 4.26 -2.20 10.96
C SER A 146 3.44 -1.05 10.37
N ILE A 147 2.11 -1.11 10.48
CA ILE A 147 1.23 -0.04 10.02
C ILE A 147 1.39 1.21 10.88
N ALA A 148 1.44 1.08 12.21
CA ALA A 148 1.64 2.21 13.11
C ALA A 148 2.94 2.96 12.81
N LEU A 149 4.01 2.22 12.56
CA LEU A 149 5.30 2.78 12.19
C LEU A 149 5.23 3.52 10.85
N ALA A 150 4.66 2.89 9.83
CA ALA A 150 4.53 3.47 8.50
C ALA A 150 3.63 4.72 8.48
N VAL A 151 2.52 4.71 9.22
CA VAL A 151 1.65 5.87 9.39
C VAL A 151 2.38 7.02 10.07
N ASN A 152 3.21 6.76 11.09
CA ASN A 152 4.01 7.81 11.72
C ASN A 152 5.05 8.40 10.74
N PHE A 153 5.69 7.58 9.90
CA PHE A 153 6.57 8.11 8.86
C PHE A 153 5.82 9.00 7.87
N LEU A 154 4.65 8.58 7.43
CA LEU A 154 3.84 9.29 6.43
C LEU A 154 3.23 10.58 7.00
N GLU A 155 2.54 10.51 8.13
CA GLU A 155 1.78 11.64 8.68
C GLU A 155 2.65 12.61 9.48
N ILE A 156 3.64 12.13 10.22
CA ILE A 156 4.43 12.96 11.14
C ILE A 156 5.75 13.38 10.50
N LYS A 157 6.58 12.43 10.05
CA LYS A 157 7.86 12.76 9.38
C LYS A 157 7.69 13.24 7.94
N LYS A 158 6.48 13.13 7.38
CA LYS A 158 6.18 13.50 5.99
C LYS A 158 7.07 12.73 5.00
N ILE A 159 7.42 11.49 5.30
CA ILE A 159 8.20 10.61 4.41
C ILE A 159 7.21 9.68 3.69
N PRO A 160 7.17 9.67 2.34
CA PRO A 160 6.29 8.79 1.60
C PRO A 160 6.58 7.32 1.91
N VAL A 161 5.56 6.58 2.35
CA VAL A 161 5.62 5.13 2.55
C VAL A 161 4.65 4.46 1.59
N VAL A 162 5.12 3.48 0.82
CA VAL A 162 4.23 2.66 -0.02
C VAL A 162 3.80 1.43 0.77
N TYR A 163 2.48 1.26 0.92
CA TYR A 163 1.90 0.05 1.48
C TYR A 163 1.75 -1.03 0.41
N MET A 164 2.26 -2.22 0.71
CA MET A 164 2.22 -3.41 -0.13
C MET A 164 1.60 -4.56 0.67
N PRO A 165 0.27 -4.74 0.61
CA PRO A 165 -0.36 -5.97 1.09
C PRO A 165 0.09 -7.11 0.17
N TYR A 166 0.89 -8.04 0.70
CA TYR A 166 1.62 -9.03 -0.08
C TYR A 166 0.72 -9.80 -1.06
N ARG A 167 -0.38 -10.38 -0.57
CA ARG A 167 -1.26 -11.23 -1.39
C ARG A 167 -1.91 -10.48 -2.55
N ASP A 168 -2.45 -9.30 -2.29
CA ASP A 168 -3.19 -8.53 -3.30
C ASP A 168 -2.26 -8.03 -4.39
N VAL A 169 -1.09 -7.51 -3.98
CA VAL A 169 -0.10 -6.97 -4.90
C VAL A 169 0.51 -8.06 -5.78
N VAL A 170 0.96 -9.16 -5.18
CA VAL A 170 1.58 -10.26 -5.94
C VAL A 170 0.57 -10.90 -6.89
N THR A 171 -0.68 -11.06 -6.47
CA THR A 171 -1.76 -11.55 -7.35
C THR A 171 -1.99 -10.61 -8.53
N SER A 172 -2.07 -9.30 -8.27
CA SER A 172 -2.26 -8.28 -9.32
C SER A 172 -1.08 -8.24 -10.31
N ILE A 173 0.16 -8.37 -9.83
CA ILE A 173 1.35 -8.42 -10.68
C ILE A 173 1.31 -9.67 -11.58
N LYS A 174 1.02 -10.85 -11.01
CA LYS A 174 0.93 -12.11 -11.77
C LYS A 174 -0.11 -12.06 -12.89
N GLN A 175 -1.26 -11.43 -12.65
CA GLN A 175 -2.32 -11.31 -13.66
C GLN A 175 -1.89 -10.51 -14.89
N ASN A 176 -0.87 -9.66 -14.77
CA ASN A 176 -0.43 -8.75 -15.83
C ASN A 176 1.02 -9.00 -16.26
N MET A 177 1.61 -10.16 -15.94
CA MET A 177 3.03 -10.43 -16.17
C MET A 177 3.43 -10.54 -17.65
N LEU A 178 2.47 -10.78 -18.55
CA LEU A 178 2.73 -10.89 -20.00
C LEU A 178 2.95 -9.52 -20.65
N ASP A 179 2.43 -8.46 -20.05
CA ASP A 179 2.70 -7.08 -20.47
C ASP A 179 3.96 -6.60 -19.77
N LYS A 180 5.08 -6.65 -20.49
CA LYS A 180 6.40 -6.28 -19.95
C LYS A 180 6.45 -4.83 -19.46
N GLU A 181 5.86 -3.89 -20.19
CA GLU A 181 5.89 -2.47 -19.83
C GLU A 181 5.06 -2.23 -18.56
N TYR A 182 3.86 -2.82 -18.51
CA TYR A 182 3.02 -2.74 -17.33
C TYR A 182 3.67 -3.41 -16.12
N TYR A 183 4.26 -4.60 -16.30
CA TYR A 183 4.97 -5.34 -15.25
C TYR A 183 6.09 -4.50 -14.64
N ILE A 184 7.00 -3.97 -15.46
CA ILE A 184 8.10 -3.11 -15.02
C ILE A 184 7.54 -1.89 -14.26
N LYS A 185 6.50 -1.25 -14.79
CA LYS A 185 5.86 -0.09 -14.15
C LYS A 185 5.29 -0.45 -12.78
N GLN A 186 4.61 -1.58 -12.63
CA GLN A 186 4.08 -2.04 -11.34
C GLN A 186 5.20 -2.35 -10.34
N LEU A 187 6.26 -3.05 -10.76
CA LEU A 187 7.39 -3.35 -9.88
C LEU A 187 8.12 -2.08 -9.43
N SER A 188 8.34 -1.14 -10.35
CA SER A 188 9.06 0.11 -10.10
C SER A 188 8.46 0.91 -8.94
N LYS A 189 7.14 0.85 -8.76
CA LYS A 189 6.43 1.47 -7.64
C LYS A 189 6.94 0.99 -6.28
N TYR A 190 7.22 -0.30 -6.15
CA TYR A 190 7.68 -0.92 -4.90
C TYR A 190 9.21 -0.86 -4.79
N GLN A 191 9.92 -0.95 -5.91
CA GLN A 191 11.38 -0.83 -5.96
C GLN A 191 11.85 0.58 -5.58
N LEU A 192 11.22 1.62 -6.11
CA LEU A 192 11.66 3.02 -5.96
C LEU A 192 11.06 3.75 -4.75
N ALA A 193 10.17 3.10 -3.99
CA ALA A 193 9.54 3.71 -2.83
C ALA A 193 10.60 4.16 -1.79
N LYS A 194 10.44 5.35 -1.21
CA LYS A 194 11.35 5.85 -0.15
C LYS A 194 11.38 4.92 1.05
N ILE A 195 10.20 4.47 1.50
CA ILE A 195 10.04 3.34 2.43
C ILE A 195 8.97 2.42 1.84
N LEU A 196 9.22 1.12 1.86
CA LEU A 196 8.25 0.11 1.46
C LEU A 196 7.80 -0.68 2.69
N LEU A 197 6.50 -0.67 2.97
CA LEU A 197 5.87 -1.56 3.94
C LEU A 197 5.35 -2.79 3.20
N ILE A 198 5.92 -3.96 3.48
CA ILE A 198 5.45 -5.25 3.01
C ILE A 198 4.70 -5.91 4.17
N ASP A 199 3.37 -6.00 4.05
CA ASP A 199 2.54 -6.60 5.09
C ASP A 199 2.17 -8.04 4.73
N ASP A 200 2.26 -8.91 5.74
CA ASP A 200 1.96 -10.34 5.66
C ASP A 200 2.78 -11.07 4.56
N LEU A 201 4.09 -10.81 4.52
CA LEU A 201 5.01 -11.43 3.56
C LEU A 201 4.91 -12.95 3.60
N PHE A 202 4.80 -13.54 2.40
CA PHE A 202 4.69 -14.97 2.14
C PHE A 202 3.45 -15.65 2.74
N LYS A 203 2.48 -14.89 3.25
CA LYS A 203 1.28 -15.46 3.85
C LYS A 203 0.51 -16.35 2.88
N GLY A 204 0.26 -17.60 3.29
CA GLY A 204 -0.48 -18.59 2.51
C GLY A 204 0.43 -19.50 1.69
N LYS A 205 -0.08 -19.94 0.54
CA LYS A 205 0.68 -20.78 -0.39
C LYS A 205 1.61 -19.90 -1.23
N VAL A 206 2.91 -20.02 -0.98
CA VAL A 206 3.96 -19.37 -1.76
C VAL A 206 4.27 -20.19 -3.00
N THR A 207 4.37 -19.54 -4.14
CA THR A 207 4.76 -20.12 -5.43
C THR A 207 6.11 -19.57 -5.89
N GLU A 208 6.80 -20.26 -6.80
CA GLU A 208 8.06 -19.78 -7.40
C GLU A 208 7.90 -18.40 -8.04
N SER A 209 6.77 -18.13 -8.69
CA SER A 209 6.49 -16.81 -9.24
C SER A 209 6.40 -15.74 -8.16
N ASP A 210 5.90 -16.06 -6.97
CA ASP A 210 5.85 -15.10 -5.86
C ASP A 210 7.26 -14.78 -5.36
N ILE A 211 8.10 -15.82 -5.24
CA ILE A 211 9.50 -15.70 -4.85
C ILE A 211 10.25 -14.82 -5.86
N ASN A 212 10.08 -15.05 -7.16
CA ASN A 212 10.74 -14.27 -8.21
C ASN A 212 10.34 -12.78 -8.15
N ILE A 213 9.04 -12.48 -8.04
CA ILE A 213 8.55 -11.10 -7.91
C ILE A 213 9.14 -10.43 -6.66
N MET A 214 9.12 -11.12 -5.53
CA MET A 214 9.68 -10.58 -4.28
C MET A 214 11.20 -10.42 -4.37
N PHE A 215 11.90 -11.33 -5.03
CA PHE A 215 13.33 -11.22 -5.27
C PHE A 215 13.68 -9.97 -6.10
N GLU A 216 12.95 -9.70 -7.18
CA GLU A 216 13.18 -8.48 -7.98
C GLU A 216 12.98 -7.19 -7.17
N ILE A 217 11.98 -7.16 -6.28
CA ILE A 217 11.70 -6.00 -5.43
C ILE A 217 12.78 -5.87 -4.34
N ILE A 218 13.01 -6.93 -3.57
CA ILE A 218 13.94 -6.92 -2.44
C ILE A 218 15.38 -6.73 -2.91
N ASN A 219 15.82 -7.41 -3.98
CA ASN A 219 17.18 -7.28 -4.48
C ASN A 219 17.47 -5.86 -4.96
N TYR A 220 16.55 -5.21 -5.68
CA TYR A 220 16.72 -3.82 -6.08
C TYR A 220 16.89 -2.92 -4.85
N ARG A 221 16.00 -3.07 -3.86
CA ARG A 221 16.03 -2.24 -2.64
C ARG A 221 17.28 -2.51 -1.80
N TYR A 222 17.68 -3.76 -1.69
CA TYR A 222 18.92 -4.17 -1.06
C TYR A 222 20.11 -3.47 -1.72
N LEU A 223 20.30 -3.60 -3.03
CA LEU A 223 21.44 -3.00 -3.72
C LEU A 223 21.48 -1.46 -3.61
N ASN A 224 20.31 -0.82 -3.55
CA ASN A 224 20.19 0.64 -3.51
C ASN A 224 19.99 1.22 -2.09
N TYR A 225 20.18 0.41 -1.04
CA TYR A 225 20.02 0.85 0.36
C TYR A 225 18.65 1.48 0.64
N LEU A 226 17.57 0.91 0.10
CA LEU A 226 16.22 1.44 0.26
C LEU A 226 15.47 0.71 1.40
N PRO A 227 15.08 1.41 2.49
CA PRO A 227 14.50 0.80 3.69
C PRO A 227 13.22 0.00 3.45
N ILE A 228 13.06 -1.13 4.13
CA ILE A 228 11.81 -1.90 4.18
C ILE A 228 11.29 -2.03 5.61
N ILE A 229 9.97 -2.07 5.74
CA ILE A 229 9.25 -2.49 6.94
C ILE A 229 8.55 -3.80 6.57
N VAL A 230 8.84 -4.88 7.26
CA VAL A 230 8.30 -6.21 6.94
C VAL A 230 7.50 -6.75 8.10
N SER A 231 6.30 -7.28 7.83
CA SER A 231 5.63 -8.23 8.71
C SER A 231 5.53 -9.60 8.03
N SER A 232 5.72 -10.69 8.78
CA SER A 232 5.52 -12.04 8.25
C SER A 232 5.06 -13.01 9.33
N GLU A 233 4.18 -13.95 9.00
CA GLU A 233 3.74 -15.01 9.92
C GLU A 233 4.77 -16.15 10.09
N PHE A 234 5.91 -16.06 9.39
CA PHE A 234 6.98 -17.05 9.40
C PHE A 234 8.18 -16.58 10.22
N ALA A 235 8.91 -17.51 10.84
CA ALA A 235 10.18 -17.25 11.52
C ALA A 235 11.34 -17.04 10.52
N ALA A 236 12.48 -16.54 11.00
CA ALA A 236 13.64 -16.25 10.14
C ALA A 236 14.09 -17.47 9.33
N ASP A 237 14.20 -18.63 9.98
CA ASP A 237 14.60 -19.89 9.33
C ASP A 237 13.63 -20.30 8.22
N THR A 238 12.34 -20.07 8.41
CA THR A 238 11.33 -20.39 7.40
C THR A 238 11.40 -19.44 6.21
N LEU A 239 11.72 -18.15 6.44
CA LEU A 239 11.97 -17.20 5.35
C LEU A 239 13.18 -17.60 4.52
N LEU A 240 14.27 -18.06 5.17
CA LEU A 240 15.45 -18.59 4.48
C LEU A 240 15.14 -19.84 3.66
N ASN A 241 14.25 -20.70 4.16
CA ASN A 241 13.84 -21.91 3.45
C ASN A 241 12.96 -21.65 2.21
N PHE A 242 12.21 -20.54 2.18
CA PHE A 242 11.45 -20.18 0.97
C PHE A 242 12.38 -19.80 -0.17
N ASP A 243 13.34 -18.92 0.12
CA ASP A 243 14.42 -18.56 -0.79
C ASP A 243 15.55 -17.92 0.02
N GLU A 244 16.72 -18.53 -0.03
CA GLU A 244 17.88 -18.05 0.74
C GLU A 244 18.27 -16.64 0.29
N GLY A 245 18.10 -16.31 -0.99
CA GLY A 245 18.43 -15.00 -1.55
C GLY A 245 17.54 -13.87 -1.00
N VAL A 246 16.23 -14.06 -0.98
CA VAL A 246 15.26 -13.11 -0.44
C VAL A 246 15.36 -13.04 1.07
N GLY A 247 15.34 -14.21 1.73
CA GLY A 247 15.37 -14.31 3.19
C GLY A 247 16.61 -13.67 3.80
N SER A 248 17.79 -14.00 3.30
CA SER A 248 19.06 -13.47 3.82
C SER A 248 19.16 -11.94 3.66
N ARG A 249 18.72 -11.39 2.52
CA ARG A 249 18.70 -9.94 2.29
C ARG A 249 17.77 -9.22 3.26
N ILE A 250 16.55 -9.74 3.47
CA ILE A 250 15.61 -9.14 4.43
C ILE A 250 16.20 -9.17 5.84
N ILE A 251 16.73 -10.32 6.26
CA ILE A 251 17.33 -10.50 7.59
C ILE A 251 18.54 -9.59 7.78
N GLU A 252 19.41 -9.45 6.77
CA GLU A 252 20.57 -8.55 6.85
C GLU A 252 20.14 -7.08 6.94
N MET A 253 19.22 -6.65 6.05
CA MET A 253 18.72 -5.28 6.05
C MET A 253 18.06 -4.90 7.38
N ALA A 254 17.35 -5.85 8.00
CA ALA A 254 16.63 -5.65 9.25
C ALA A 254 17.39 -6.13 10.49
N LYS A 255 18.66 -6.52 10.37
CA LYS A 255 19.40 -7.25 11.41
C LYS A 255 19.38 -6.58 12.77
N ASP A 256 19.52 -5.26 12.80
CA ASP A 256 19.59 -4.49 14.04
C ASP A 256 18.19 -4.22 14.65
N TYR A 257 17.11 -4.45 13.89
CA TYR A 257 15.73 -4.17 14.27
C TYR A 257 14.79 -5.35 13.96
N THR A 258 15.28 -6.59 14.00
CA THR A 258 14.41 -7.76 13.82
C THR A 258 13.83 -8.21 15.14
N VAL A 259 12.51 -8.37 15.19
CA VAL A 259 11.81 -8.96 16.33
C VAL A 259 11.07 -10.20 15.87
N GLU A 260 11.53 -11.36 16.34
CA GLU A 260 10.88 -12.63 16.13
C GLU A 260 10.00 -12.98 17.34
N ILE A 261 8.70 -13.13 17.10
CA ILE A 261 7.73 -13.47 18.13
C ILE A 261 7.37 -14.95 17.95
N THR A 262 7.67 -15.80 18.93
CA THR A 262 7.36 -17.24 18.89
C THR A 262 6.32 -17.60 19.93
N GLY A 263 5.77 -18.82 19.88
CA GLY A 263 4.85 -19.33 20.92
C GLY A 263 3.38 -18.95 20.75
N LYS A 264 2.48 -19.93 20.86
CA LYS A 264 1.03 -19.77 20.61
C LYS A 264 0.35 -18.83 21.62
N GLU A 265 0.89 -18.71 22.82
CA GLU A 265 0.47 -17.80 23.88
C GLU A 265 0.58 -16.32 23.49
N ASN A 266 1.37 -16.02 22.46
CA ASN A 266 1.51 -14.69 21.87
C ASN A 266 0.45 -14.38 20.81
N ASN A 267 -0.55 -15.24 20.62
CA ASN A 267 -1.69 -14.92 19.77
C ASN A 267 -2.74 -14.14 20.58
N TYR A 268 -2.74 -12.81 20.46
CA TYR A 268 -3.70 -11.92 21.13
C TYR A 268 -5.16 -12.26 20.80
N ARG A 269 -5.43 -12.76 19.58
CA ARG A 269 -6.79 -13.09 19.12
C ARG A 269 -7.40 -14.30 19.84
N LEU A 270 -6.59 -15.08 20.53
CA LEU A 270 -7.01 -16.25 21.31
C LEU A 270 -7.12 -15.94 22.81
N ARG A 271 -6.84 -14.70 23.23
CA ARG A 271 -7.05 -14.29 24.61
C ARG A 271 -8.55 -14.08 24.84
N ALA A 272 -9.09 -14.84 25.79
CA ALA A 272 -10.48 -14.74 26.25
C ALA A 272 -10.69 -13.48 27.10
#